data_AF-A0A7Y5R819-F1
#
_entry.id   AF-A0A7Y5R819-F1
#
_cell.length_a   1.000
_cell.length_b   1.000
_cell.length_c   1.000
_cell.angle_alpha   90.00
_cell.angle_beta   90.00
_cell.angle_gamma   90.00
#
_symmetry.space_group_name_H-M   'P 1'
#
loop_
_entity.id
_entity.type
_entity.pdbx_description
1 polymer ?
#
loop_
_entity_poly.entity_id
_entity_poly.type
_entity_poly.pdbx_seq_one_letter_code
_entity_poly.pdbx_strand_id
1 'polypeptide(L)'
;MMCHPDYLVFADLLAKVHDKAFCEKLTPLHYSKAVSLSWLIYECTGEMLSYKTLSAYVKAVLDETPQKINPTNATLGILVHYVNDGPINKLKNRQEMSLYWYTYRSLMLRKMTAIS
;
A
#
# COMPACT_ATOMS: atom_id res chain seq x y z
N MET A 1 -5.54 7.70 12.77
CA MET A 1 -4.97 6.51 13.46
C MET A 1 -5.71 5.29 12.95
N MET A 2 -4.99 4.25 12.52
CA MET A 2 -5.57 3.06 11.91
C MET A 2 -6.02 2.09 13.02
N CYS A 3 -7.24 1.53 12.92
CA CYS A 3 -7.69 0.52 13.87
C CYS A 3 -7.01 -0.84 13.58
N HIS A 4 -7.04 -1.77 14.55
CA HIS A 4 -6.31 -3.03 14.44
C HIS A 4 -6.65 -3.85 13.17
N PRO A 5 -7.93 -4.04 12.78
CA PRO A 5 -8.25 -4.75 11.54
C PRO A 5 -7.73 -4.03 10.28
N ASP A 6 -7.81 -2.70 10.24
CA ASP A 6 -7.32 -1.92 9.11
C ASP A 6 -5.80 -2.00 8.99
N TYR A 7 -5.10 -2.09 10.13
CA TYR A 7 -3.66 -2.30 10.15
C TYR A 7 -3.26 -3.64 9.55
N LEU A 8 -3.98 -4.73 9.84
CA LEU A 8 -3.71 -6.03 9.24
C LEU A 8 -3.87 -6.00 7.72
N VAL A 9 -4.92 -5.33 7.22
CA VAL A 9 -5.12 -5.14 5.78
C VAL A 9 -4.00 -4.30 5.16
N PHE A 10 -3.56 -3.25 5.86
CA PHE A 10 -2.46 -2.40 5.42
C PHE A 10 -1.12 -3.14 5.38
N ALA A 11 -0.82 -3.97 6.39
CA ALA A 11 0.38 -4.78 6.45
C ALA A 11 0.43 -5.81 5.31
N ASP A 12 -0.69 -6.50 5.05
CA ASP A 12 -0.85 -7.41 3.91
C ASP A 12 -0.66 -6.68 2.57
N LEU A 13 -1.23 -5.47 2.44
CA LEU A 13 -1.06 -4.66 1.25
C LEU A 13 0.41 -4.31 1.00
N LEU A 14 1.16 -3.88 2.03
CA LEU A 14 2.60 -3.60 1.86
C LEU A 14 3.41 -4.85 1.53
N ALA A 15 3.06 -6.00 2.10
CA ALA A 15 3.72 -7.26 1.75
C ALA A 15 3.52 -7.59 0.26
N LYS A 16 2.31 -7.41 -0.26
CA LYS A 16 2.01 -7.60 -1.70
C LYS A 16 2.69 -6.58 -2.60
N VAL A 17 2.74 -5.32 -2.19
CA VAL A 17 3.49 -4.28 -2.92
C VAL A 17 4.96 -4.67 -3.03
N HIS A 18 5.55 -5.14 -1.94
CA HIS A 18 6.95 -5.52 -1.88
C HIS A 18 7.26 -6.79 -2.68
N ASP A 19 6.42 -7.82 -2.54
CA ASP A 19 6.52 -9.06 -3.32
C ASP A 19 6.38 -8.79 -4.82
N LYS A 20 5.42 -7.96 -5.23
CA LYS A 20 5.27 -7.55 -6.63
C LYS A 20 6.49 -6.81 -7.17
N ALA A 21 7.08 -5.93 -6.37
CA ALA A 21 8.20 -5.10 -6.84
C ALA A 21 9.53 -5.87 -6.90
N PHE A 22 9.75 -6.80 -5.98
CA PHE A 22 11.08 -7.37 -5.73
C PHE A 22 11.09 -8.91 -5.65
N CYS A 23 9.94 -9.58 -5.79
CA CYS A 23 9.78 -11.03 -5.65
C CYS A 23 10.32 -11.57 -4.32
N GLU A 24 10.17 -10.80 -3.25
CA GLU A 24 10.68 -11.13 -1.92
C GLU A 24 9.71 -10.69 -0.82
N LYS A 25 9.80 -11.37 0.34
CA LYS A 25 9.04 -11.01 1.54
C LYS A 25 9.33 -9.58 1.97
N LEU A 26 8.39 -8.95 2.68
CA LEU A 26 8.58 -7.60 3.21
C LEU A 26 9.86 -7.50 4.06
N THR A 27 10.81 -6.68 3.62
CA THR A 27 12.06 -6.40 4.35
C THR A 27 12.27 -4.89 4.48
N PRO A 28 13.20 -4.42 5.34
CA PRO A 28 13.51 -3.00 5.42
C PRO A 28 13.89 -2.40 4.05
N LEU A 29 13.20 -1.33 3.67
CA LEU A 29 13.50 -0.58 2.44
C LEU A 29 14.68 0.37 2.67
N HIS A 30 15.88 -0.05 2.29
CA HIS A 30 17.03 0.84 2.13
C HIS A 30 16.79 1.87 1.01
N TYR A 31 17.53 2.97 1.03
CA TYR A 31 17.31 4.14 0.15
C TYR A 31 17.13 3.77 -1.34
N SER A 32 18.03 2.96 -1.91
CA SER A 32 17.96 2.57 -3.32
C SER A 32 16.69 1.80 -3.66
N LYS A 33 16.33 0.77 -2.86
CA LYS A 33 15.08 0.01 -3.04
C LYS A 33 13.85 0.90 -2.86
N ALA A 34 13.85 1.82 -1.90
CA ALA A 34 12.74 2.75 -1.69
C ALA A 34 12.54 3.68 -2.90
N VAL A 35 13.62 4.15 -3.51
CA VAL A 35 13.58 4.95 -4.74
C VAL A 35 13.10 4.10 -5.92
N SER A 36 13.61 2.88 -6.09
CA SER A 36 13.12 1.96 -7.13
C SER A 36 11.62 1.67 -6.98
N LEU A 37 11.14 1.41 -5.77
CA LEU A 37 9.72 1.19 -5.51
C LEU A 37 8.87 2.42 -5.85
N SER A 38 9.34 3.61 -5.48
CA SER A 38 8.69 4.88 -5.84
C SER A 38 8.51 5.01 -7.36
N TRP A 39 9.53 4.64 -8.14
CA TRP A 39 9.47 4.68 -9.60
C TRP A 39 8.56 3.60 -10.18
N LEU A 40 8.64 2.36 -9.71
CA LEU A 40 7.77 1.27 -10.17
C LEU A 40 6.28 1.57 -9.93
N ILE A 41 5.95 2.17 -8.78
CA ILE A 41 4.59 2.64 -8.50
C ILE A 41 4.21 3.72 -9.51
N TYR A 42 5.06 4.73 -9.72
CA TYR A 42 4.79 5.81 -10.67
C TYR A 42 4.59 5.29 -12.10
N GLU A 43 5.43 4.38 -12.58
CA GLU A 43 5.33 3.79 -13.92
C GLU A 43 4.03 2.99 -14.11
N CYS A 44 3.58 2.30 -13.06
CA CYS A 44 2.38 1.48 -13.11
C CYS A 44 1.08 2.28 -12.89
N THR A 45 1.11 3.31 -12.03
CA THR A 45 -0.11 4.00 -11.59
C THR A 45 -0.20 5.45 -12.06
N GLY A 46 0.87 6.02 -12.60
CA GLY A 46 0.96 7.45 -12.95
C GLY A 46 1.10 8.39 -11.74
N GLU A 47 1.19 7.86 -10.52
CA GLU A 47 1.13 8.62 -9.28
C GLU A 47 2.39 8.42 -8.43
N MET A 48 2.97 9.53 -7.99
CA MET A 48 4.24 9.49 -7.27
C MET A 48 4.00 9.39 -5.76
N LEU A 49 4.53 8.33 -5.15
CA LEU A 49 4.64 8.21 -3.70
C LEU A 49 6.09 8.38 -3.27
N SER A 50 6.37 9.32 -2.37
CA SER A 50 7.75 9.57 -1.97
C SER A 50 8.39 8.32 -1.35
N TYR A 51 9.66 8.06 -1.71
CA TYR A 51 10.43 6.97 -1.11
C TYR A 51 10.48 7.07 0.43
N LYS A 52 10.46 8.29 1.00
CA LYS A 52 10.41 8.51 2.46
C LYS A 52 9.10 7.98 3.06
N THR A 53 7.98 8.23 2.40
CA THR A 53 6.66 7.72 2.79
C THR A 53 6.65 6.19 2.76
N LEU A 54 7.14 5.60 1.67
CA LEU A 54 7.22 4.15 1.50
C LEU A 54 8.11 3.49 2.57
N SER A 55 9.30 4.04 2.81
CA SER A 55 10.18 3.56 3.89
C SER A 55 9.53 3.68 5.27
N ALA A 56 8.82 4.77 5.56
CA ALA A 56 8.13 4.95 6.84
C ALA A 56 7.00 3.92 7.03
N TYR A 57 6.25 3.62 5.97
CA TYR A 57 5.18 2.63 5.98
C TYR A 57 5.73 1.22 6.22
N VAL A 58 6.75 0.82 5.46
CA VAL A 58 7.39 -0.49 5.65
C VAL A 58 7.96 -0.62 7.05
N LYS A 59 8.64 0.41 7.55
CA LYS A 59 9.15 0.43 8.92
C LYS A 59 8.03 0.29 9.96
N ALA A 60 6.93 1.02 9.81
CA ALA A 60 5.81 0.93 10.74
C ALA A 60 5.14 -0.46 10.75
N VAL A 61 5.13 -1.17 9.62
CA VAL A 61 4.66 -2.56 9.57
C VAL A 61 5.65 -3.49 10.25
N LEU A 62 6.95 -3.41 9.93
CA LEU A 62 7.97 -4.28 10.51
C LEU A 62 8.17 -4.08 12.01
N ASP A 63 8.05 -2.85 12.49
CA ASP A 63 8.17 -2.50 13.92
C ASP A 63 6.84 -2.73 14.68
N GLU A 64 5.76 -3.16 14.01
CA GLU A 64 4.41 -3.29 14.58
C GLU A 64 3.90 -2.00 15.26
N THR A 65 4.16 -0.85 14.63
CA THR A 65 3.84 0.49 15.18
C THR A 65 2.88 1.30 14.30
N PRO A 66 1.62 0.85 14.10
CA PRO A 66 0.63 1.55 13.27
C PRO A 66 0.35 2.99 13.69
N GLN A 67 0.54 3.32 14.96
CA GLN A 67 0.34 4.66 15.51
C GLN A 67 1.32 5.71 14.97
N LYS A 68 2.46 5.28 14.39
CA LYS A 68 3.49 6.19 13.87
C LYS A 68 3.20 6.68 12.44
N ILE A 69 2.14 6.18 11.82
CA ILE A 69 1.76 6.53 10.45
C ILE A 69 0.31 6.97 10.36
N ASN A 70 0.02 7.83 9.39
CA ASN A 70 -1.33 8.26 9.07
C ASN A 70 -1.51 8.29 7.55
N PRO A 71 -1.56 7.11 6.89
CA PRO A 71 -1.73 7.06 5.45
C PRO A 71 -3.10 7.64 5.05
N THR A 72 -3.12 8.41 3.97
CA THR A 72 -4.39 8.87 3.41
C THR A 72 -5.04 7.75 2.60
N ASN A 73 -6.37 7.73 2.52
CA ASN A 73 -7.08 6.75 1.69
C ASN A 73 -6.65 6.80 0.22
N ALA A 74 -6.32 7.99 -0.29
CA ALA A 74 -5.79 8.13 -1.64
C ALA A 74 -4.41 7.47 -1.80
N THR A 75 -3.52 7.64 -0.82
CA THR A 75 -2.21 6.96 -0.80
C THR A 75 -2.36 5.45 -0.77
N LEU A 76 -3.27 4.93 0.04
CA LEU A 76 -3.57 3.49 0.08
C LEU A 76 -4.19 3.01 -1.23
N GLY A 77 -5.03 3.84 -1.86
CA GLY A 77 -5.59 3.60 -3.18
C GLY A 77 -4.54 3.39 -4.26
N ILE A 78 -3.50 4.23 -4.27
CA ILE A 78 -2.36 4.09 -5.20
C ILE A 78 -1.67 2.74 -5.02
N LEU A 79 -1.41 2.32 -3.77
CA LEU A 79 -0.79 1.03 -3.50
C LEU A 79 -1.68 -0.16 -3.92
N VAL A 80 -2.99 -0.06 -3.70
CA VAL A 80 -3.96 -1.06 -4.18
C VAL A 80 -3.97 -1.13 -5.71
N HIS A 81 -3.94 0.02 -6.38
CA HIS A 81 -3.92 0.10 -7.84
C HIS A 81 -2.64 -0.51 -8.41
N TYR A 82 -1.49 -0.24 -7.78
CA TYR A 82 -0.21 -0.85 -8.11
C TYR A 82 -0.27 -2.38 -8.02
N VAL A 83 -0.77 -2.94 -6.92
CA VAL A 83 -0.83 -4.40 -6.74
C VAL A 83 -1.76 -5.08 -7.75
N ASN A 84 -2.85 -4.43 -8.16
CA ASN A 84 -3.86 -5.02 -9.05
C ASN A 84 -3.65 -4.73 -10.55
N ASP A 85 -2.48 -4.21 -10.96
CA ASP A 85 -2.19 -3.88 -12.37
C ASP A 85 -3.23 -2.95 -13.00
N GLY A 86 -3.74 -1.99 -12.21
CA GLY A 86 -4.72 -1.06 -12.73
C GLY A 86 -4.10 -0.22 -13.88
N PRO A 87 -4.82 0.03 -14.98
CA PRO A 87 -4.27 0.78 -16.11
C PRO A 87 -3.97 2.24 -15.73
N ILE A 88 -2.81 2.75 -16.20
CA ILE A 88 -2.22 4.08 -15.94
C ILE A 88 -3.23 5.24 -16.14
N ASN A 89 -4.23 5.07 -17.02
CA ASN A 89 -5.14 6.14 -17.45
C ASN A 89 -6.55 6.11 -16.82
N LYS A 90 -6.81 5.26 -15.82
CA LYS A 90 -8.16 5.14 -15.20
C LYS A 90 -8.37 5.93 -13.92
N LEU A 91 -7.34 6.58 -13.40
CA LEU A 91 -7.41 7.31 -12.14
C LEU A 91 -7.46 8.80 -12.43
N LYS A 92 -8.66 9.39 -12.40
CA LYS A 92 -8.89 10.79 -12.77
C LYS A 92 -8.83 11.72 -11.57
N ASN A 93 -8.98 11.21 -10.33
CA ASN A 93 -8.94 12.03 -9.12
C ASN A 93 -8.71 11.24 -7.81
N ARG A 94 -8.44 11.96 -6.72
CA ARG A 94 -8.23 11.41 -5.37
C ARG A 94 -9.44 10.68 -4.77
N GLN A 95 -10.66 10.97 -5.21
CA GLN A 95 -11.87 10.30 -4.70
C GLN A 95 -11.93 8.87 -5.24
N GLU A 96 -11.65 8.69 -6.53
CA GLU A 96 -11.52 7.36 -7.16
C GLU A 96 -10.45 6.52 -6.47
N MET A 97 -9.28 7.10 -6.17
CA MET A 97 -8.23 6.41 -5.40
C MET A 97 -8.71 5.93 -4.04
N SER A 98 -9.44 6.79 -3.34
CA SER A 98 -9.99 6.43 -2.03
C SER A 98 -10.97 5.26 -2.14
N LEU A 99 -11.76 5.18 -3.23
CA LEU A 99 -12.67 4.07 -3.50
C LEU A 99 -11.95 2.73 -3.73
N TYR A 100 -10.79 2.73 -4.39
CA TYR A 100 -9.97 1.51 -4.52
C TYR A 100 -9.57 0.97 -3.14
N TRP A 101 -9.11 1.84 -2.25
CA TRP A 101 -8.79 1.45 -0.88
C TRP A 101 -10.03 0.91 -0.14
N TYR A 102 -11.16 1.63 -0.16
CA TYR A 102 -12.36 1.18 0.54
C TYR A 102 -12.87 -0.17 0.04
N THR A 103 -12.83 -0.40 -1.27
CA THR A 103 -13.24 -1.66 -1.89
C THR A 103 -12.31 -2.80 -1.47
N TYR A 104 -10.99 -2.59 -1.59
CA TYR A 104 -9.98 -3.56 -1.18
C TYR A 104 -10.08 -3.90 0.30
N ARG A 105 -10.17 -2.88 1.16
CA ARG A 105 -10.33 -3.01 2.60
C ARG A 105 -11.56 -3.85 2.96
N SER A 106 -12.70 -3.53 2.37
CA SER A 106 -13.94 -4.26 2.65
C SER A 106 -13.85 -5.73 2.22
N LEU A 107 -13.22 -6.01 1.08
CA LEU A 107 -12.99 -7.38 0.61
C LEU A 107 -12.06 -8.16 1.55
N MET A 108 -10.94 -7.55 1.95
CA MET A 108 -9.95 -8.20 2.81
C MET A 108 -10.49 -8.46 4.22
N LEU A 109 -11.21 -7.50 4.81
CA LEU A 109 -11.85 -7.70 6.11
C LEU A 109 -12.86 -8.85 6.07
N ARG A 110 -13.68 -8.95 5.01
CA ARG A 110 -14.61 -10.10 4.84
C ARG A 110 -13.88 -11.43 4.74
N LYS A 111 -12.75 -11.48 4.02
CA LYS A 111 -11.93 -12.69 3.91
C LYS A 111 -11.36 -13.10 5.26
N MET A 112 -10.88 -12.14 6.05
CA MET A 112 -10.33 -12.41 7.39
C MET A 112 -11.41 -12.94 8.36
N THR A 113 -12.62 -12.36 8.33
CA THR A 113 -13.73 -12.83 9.18
C THR A 113 -14.31 -14.17 8.76
N ALA A 114 -14.19 -14.56 7.49
CA ALA A 114 -14.68 -15.86 7.00
C ALA A 114 -13.73 -17.03 7.33
N ILE A 115 -12.51 -16.73 7.78
CA ILE A 115 -11.47 -17.72 8.13
C ILE A 115 -11.35 -17.87 9.67
N SER A 116 -12.06 -17.04 10.44
CA SER A 116 -12.15 -17.11 11.91
C SER A 116 -13.37 -17.90 12.35
#